data_AF-A0A1Y1Q4X8-F1
#
_entry.id   AF-A0A1Y1Q4X8-F1
#
_cell.length_a   1.000
_cell.length_b   1.000
_cell.length_c   1.000
_cell.angle_alpha   90.00
_cell.angle_beta   90.00
_cell.angle_gamma   90.00
#
_symmetry.space_group_name_H-M   'P 1'
#
loop_
_entity.id
_entity.type
_entity.pdbx_description
1 polymer ?
#
loop_
_entity_poly.entity_id
_entity_poly.type
_entity_poly.pdbx_seq_one_letter_code
_entity_poly.pdbx_strand_id
1 'polypeptide(L)'
;MKDTLLHLLCCPICQGDLQIHATTNISSDDHVMEGHLQCSSCNAHYPIVRGIPRFVSNSASAEVSSTVEGFGYEWKHANPLIQNTQFVAAETFWTLFIQFKLIILRIPVVAPGDSVFVPVNLAQAR
;
A
#
# COMPACT_ATOMS: atom_id res chain seq x y z
N MET A 1 10.82 4.79 5.13
CA MET A 1 11.08 4.23 3.79
C MET A 1 12.20 3.22 3.89
N LYS A 2 12.04 2.02 3.32
CA LYS A 2 13.11 1.03 3.26
C LYS A 2 14.00 1.31 2.06
N ASP A 3 15.30 1.37 2.28
CA ASP A 3 16.33 1.52 1.25
C ASP A 3 16.25 0.42 0.17
N THR A 4 15.89 -0.79 0.58
CA THR A 4 15.65 -1.93 -0.32
C THR A 4 14.62 -1.63 -1.39
N LEU A 5 13.71 -0.65 -1.23
CA LEU A 5 12.74 -0.31 -2.28
C LEU A 5 13.35 0.52 -3.42
N LEU A 6 14.58 1.04 -3.30
CA LEU A 6 15.19 1.90 -4.31
C LEU A 6 15.29 1.24 -5.69
N HIS A 7 15.49 -0.09 -5.75
CA HIS A 7 15.54 -0.82 -7.04
C HIS A 7 14.18 -0.90 -7.76
N LEU A 8 13.08 -0.57 -7.08
CA LEU A 8 11.73 -0.52 -7.65
C LEU A 8 11.30 0.91 -7.99
N LEU A 9 12.04 1.91 -7.56
CA LEU A 9 11.71 3.33 -7.73
C LEU A 9 12.58 3.93 -8.83
N CYS A 10 12.00 4.86 -9.59
CA CYS A 10 12.72 5.65 -10.59
C CYS A 10 12.32 7.12 -10.49
N CYS A 11 13.13 7.99 -11.08
CA CYS A 11 12.81 9.41 -11.16
C CYS A 11 11.56 9.64 -12.04
N PRO A 12 10.51 10.31 -11.54
CA PRO A 12 9.30 10.58 -12.34
C PRO A 12 9.54 11.51 -13.53
N ILE A 13 10.66 12.25 -13.55
CA ILE A 13 10.98 13.22 -14.63
C ILE A 13 11.73 12.54 -15.77
N CYS A 14 12.71 11.70 -15.46
CA CYS A 14 13.64 11.15 -16.47
C CYS A 14 13.79 9.62 -16.42
N GLN A 15 13.10 8.94 -15.51
CA GLN A 15 13.16 7.49 -15.26
C GLN A 15 14.54 6.97 -14.83
N GLY A 16 15.51 7.86 -14.54
CA GLY A 16 16.81 7.49 -14.02
C GLY A 16 16.79 7.03 -12.56
N ASP A 17 17.91 6.46 -12.13
CA ASP A 17 18.07 5.91 -10.78
C ASP A 17 17.98 6.98 -9.68
N LEU A 18 17.46 6.55 -8.53
CA LEU A 18 17.36 7.36 -7.32
C LEU A 18 18.32 6.85 -6.25
N GLN A 19 18.96 7.78 -5.55
CA GLN A 19 19.85 7.50 -4.43
C GLN A 19 19.44 8.32 -3.21
N ILE A 20 19.73 7.79 -2.02
CA ILE A 20 19.55 8.55 -0.77
C ILE A 20 20.73 9.53 -0.65
N HIS A 21 20.45 10.83 -0.60
CA HIS A 21 21.48 11.87 -0.56
C HIS A 21 21.69 12.46 0.84
N ALA A 22 20.64 12.54 1.65
CA ALA A 22 20.71 13.07 3.01
C ALA A 22 19.67 12.39 3.89
N THR A 23 20.10 11.78 4.99
CA THR A 23 19.20 11.15 5.96
C THR A 23 19.34 11.84 7.30
N THR A 24 18.22 12.29 7.85
CA THR A 24 18.18 13.04 9.12
C THR A 24 17.59 12.19 10.25
N ASN A 25 16.70 11.24 9.93
CA ASN A 25 16.07 10.38 10.92
C ASN A 25 15.88 8.97 10.34
N ILE A 26 16.36 7.96 11.09
CA ILE A 26 16.18 6.53 10.81
C ILE A 26 15.50 5.92 12.04
N SER A 27 14.47 5.09 11.82
CA SER A 27 13.80 4.37 12.91
C SER A 27 14.64 3.19 13.42
N SER A 28 14.20 2.56 14.52
CA SER A 28 14.81 1.32 15.04
C SER A 28 14.81 0.16 14.05
N ASP A 29 13.92 0.20 13.05
CA ASP A 29 13.70 -0.87 12.08
C ASP A 29 14.34 -0.52 10.72
N ASP A 30 15.37 0.33 10.73
CA ASP A 30 16.11 0.81 9.56
C ASP A 30 15.24 1.50 8.49
N HIS A 31 14.11 2.08 8.88
CA HIS A 31 13.33 2.91 7.98
C HIS A 31 13.87 4.34 7.98
N VAL A 32 14.24 4.86 6.80
CA VAL A 32 14.50 6.29 6.60
C VAL A 32 13.20 7.05 6.81
N MET A 33 13.09 7.80 7.91
CA MET A 33 11.90 8.57 8.28
C MET A 33 11.94 9.99 7.72
N GLU A 34 13.11 10.62 7.76
CA GLU A 34 13.32 11.97 7.24
C GLU A 34 14.60 12.01 6.40
N GLY A 35 14.55 12.61 5.21
CA GLY A 35 15.70 12.69 4.31
C GLY A 35 15.35 13.15 2.89
N HIS A 36 16.25 12.90 1.93
CA HIS A 36 16.07 13.23 0.52
C HIS A 36 16.53 12.10 -0.40
N LEU A 37 15.74 11.84 -1.44
CA LEU A 37 16.17 11.12 -2.63
C LEU A 37 16.68 12.11 -3.68
N GLN A 38 17.75 11.75 -4.36
CA GLN A 38 18.33 12.49 -5.48
C GLN A 38 18.40 11.59 -6.70
N CYS A 39 17.98 12.11 -7.86
CA CYS A 39 18.19 11.43 -9.12
C CYS A 39 19.64 11.61 -9.61
N SER A 40 20.29 10.52 -9.97
CA SER A 40 21.66 10.53 -10.52
C SER A 40 21.75 11.17 -11.91
N SER A 41 20.65 11.20 -12.67
CA SER A 41 20.62 11.64 -14.06
C SER A 41 20.22 13.11 -14.22
N CYS A 42 19.10 13.53 -13.62
CA CYS A 42 18.58 14.89 -13.76
C CYS A 42 18.79 15.77 -12.51
N ASN A 43 19.43 15.25 -11.47
CA ASN A 43 19.68 15.95 -10.21
C ASN A 43 18.44 16.43 -9.45
N ALA A 44 17.24 15.93 -9.80
CA ALA A 44 16.01 16.25 -9.08
C ALA A 44 16.04 15.70 -7.66
N HIS A 45 15.50 16.45 -6.70
CA HIS A 45 15.47 16.12 -5.28
C HIS A 45 14.04 15.89 -4.81
N TYR A 46 13.83 14.85 -4.01
CA TYR A 46 12.53 14.46 -3.47
C TYR A 46 12.62 14.26 -1.96
N PRO A 47 11.89 15.03 -1.14
CA PRO A 47 11.95 14.87 0.31
C PRO A 47 11.25 13.57 0.74
N ILE A 48 11.81 12.93 1.75
CA ILE A 48 11.21 11.82 2.49
C ILE A 48 10.70 12.42 3.79
N VAL A 49 9.38 12.35 4.02
CA VAL A 49 8.74 12.89 5.22
C VAL A 49 7.84 11.82 5.83
N ARG A 50 8.04 11.52 7.12
CA ARG A 50 7.39 10.41 7.84
C ARG A 50 7.53 9.08 7.10
N GLY A 51 8.70 8.86 6.52
CA GLY A 51 9.04 7.64 5.79
C GLY A 51 8.38 7.49 4.43
N ILE A 52 7.78 8.55 3.87
CA ILE A 52 7.13 8.57 2.57
C ILE A 52 7.88 9.53 1.63
N PRO A 53 8.48 9.04 0.52
CA PRO A 53 9.05 9.88 -0.53
C PRO A 53 7.96 10.71 -1.24
N ARG A 54 8.20 12.02 -1.42
CA ARG A 54 7.27 12.95 -2.08
C ARG A 54 7.76 13.27 -3.49
N PHE A 55 7.15 12.63 -4.50
CA PHE A 55 7.48 12.83 -5.91
C PHE A 55 6.69 13.94 -6.60
N VAL A 56 5.57 14.37 -5.98
CA VAL A 56 4.70 15.41 -6.52
C VAL A 56 5.13 16.76 -5.94
N SER A 57 5.19 17.79 -6.78
CA SER A 57 5.47 19.15 -6.32
C SER A 57 4.29 19.69 -5.50
N ASN A 58 4.57 20.60 -4.56
CA ASN A 58 3.54 21.31 -3.80
C ASN A 58 2.76 22.34 -4.64
N SER A 59 2.99 22.43 -5.95
CA SER A 59 2.42 23.43 -6.84
C SER A 59 1.32 22.84 -7.73
N ALA A 60 0.41 22.06 -7.16
CA ALA A 60 -0.77 21.61 -7.89
C ALA A 60 -1.59 22.83 -8.35
N SER A 61 -2.17 22.77 -9.55
CA SER A 61 -3.10 23.82 -10.01
C SER A 61 -4.31 23.89 -9.07
N ALA A 62 -4.99 25.04 -9.03
CA ALA A 62 -6.18 25.22 -8.20
C ALA A 62 -7.25 24.13 -8.47
N GLU A 63 -7.39 23.72 -9.72
CA GLU A 63 -8.27 22.64 -10.16
C GLU A 63 -7.90 21.29 -9.52
N VAL A 64 -6.61 20.93 -9.56
CA VAL A 64 -6.12 19.68 -8.95
C VAL A 64 -6.23 19.74 -7.42
N SER A 65 -6.00 20.90 -6.80
CA SER A 65 -6.12 21.08 -5.34
C SER A 65 -7.52 20.71 -4.84
N SER A 66 -8.57 21.18 -5.52
CA SER A 66 -9.96 20.88 -5.13
C SER A 66 -10.26 19.38 -5.13
N THR A 67 -9.71 18.63 -6.10
CA THR A 67 -9.89 17.18 -6.19
C THR A 67 -9.10 16.45 -5.11
N VAL A 68 -7.85 16.88 -4.86
CA VAL A 68 -7.00 16.33 -3.80
C VAL A 68 -7.64 16.53 -2.43
N GLU A 69 -8.21 17.70 -2.19
CA GLU A 69 -8.92 18.03 -0.95
C GLU A 69 -10.18 17.20 -0.78
N GLY A 70 -11.00 17.08 -1.84
CA GLY A 70 -12.21 16.25 -1.83
C GLY A 70 -11.89 14.80 -1.49
N PHE A 71 -10.96 14.17 -2.21
CA PHE A 71 -10.52 12.81 -1.89
C PHE A 71 -9.95 12.71 -0.47
N GLY A 72 -9.10 13.66 -0.06
CA GLY A 72 -8.51 13.65 1.28
C GLY A 72 -9.56 13.74 2.40
N TYR A 73 -10.63 14.52 2.19
CA TYR A 73 -11.75 14.64 3.12
C TYR A 73 -12.54 13.34 3.20
N GLU A 74 -12.94 12.77 2.07
CA GLU A 74 -13.72 11.53 2.01
C GLU A 74 -13.00 10.38 2.71
N TRP A 75 -11.70 10.20 2.43
CA TRP A 75 -10.92 9.13 3.04
C TRP A 75 -10.75 9.31 4.55
N LYS A 76 -10.61 10.54 5.06
CA LYS A 76 -10.57 10.80 6.51
C LYS A 76 -11.88 10.43 7.20
N HIS A 77 -13.02 10.66 6.55
CA HIS A 77 -14.35 10.36 7.10
C HIS A 77 -14.76 8.89 6.93
N ALA A 78 -14.31 8.24 5.86
CA ALA A 78 -14.53 6.82 5.62
C ALA A 78 -13.61 5.92 6.46
N ASN A 79 -12.44 6.41 6.89
CA ASN A 79 -11.46 5.60 7.63
C ASN A 79 -12.04 4.90 8.88
N PRO A 80 -12.84 5.57 9.75
CA PRO A 80 -13.49 4.89 10.87
C PRO A 80 -14.49 3.80 10.45
N LEU A 81 -15.14 3.95 9.28
CA LEU A 81 -16.09 2.97 8.75
C LEU A 81 -15.38 1.73 8.20
N ILE A 82 -14.24 1.92 7.52
CA ILE A 82 -13.41 0.83 6.98
C ILE A 82 -12.72 0.06 8.12
N GLN A 83 -12.38 0.76 9.21
CA GLN A 83 -11.82 0.14 10.42
C GLN A 83 -12.89 -0.51 11.31
N ASN A 84 -14.19 -0.32 11.02
CA ASN A 84 -15.25 -1.00 11.72
C ASN A 84 -15.34 -2.47 11.25
N THR A 85 -14.97 -3.38 12.15
CA THR A 85 -14.83 -4.82 11.93
C THR A 85 -16.13 -5.56 11.62
N GLN A 86 -17.29 -4.88 11.62
CA GLN A 86 -18.57 -5.47 11.22
C GLN A 86 -18.58 -6.02 9.77
N PHE A 87 -17.66 -5.57 8.91
CA PHE A 87 -17.48 -6.07 7.54
C PHE A 87 -16.33 -7.09 7.37
N VAL A 88 -15.61 -7.42 8.45
CA VAL A 88 -14.44 -8.34 8.43
C VAL A 88 -14.68 -9.60 9.29
N ALA A 89 -15.82 -9.65 10.00
CA ALA A 89 -16.19 -10.81 10.80
C ALA A 89 -16.54 -12.01 9.91
N ALA A 90 -15.89 -13.15 10.09
CA ALA A 90 -16.19 -14.39 9.37
C ALA A 90 -17.68 -14.80 9.47
N GLU A 91 -18.36 -14.35 10.54
CA GLU A 91 -19.78 -14.55 10.84
C GLU A 91 -20.75 -13.99 9.76
N THR A 92 -20.38 -12.92 9.05
CA THR A 92 -21.26 -12.30 8.02
C THR A 92 -21.22 -13.04 6.69
N PHE A 93 -20.16 -13.81 6.42
CA PHE A 93 -20.08 -14.63 5.21
C PHE A 93 -20.93 -15.90 5.31
N TRP A 94 -21.03 -16.51 6.50
CA TRP A 94 -21.80 -17.76 6.69
C TRP A 94 -23.31 -17.58 6.54
N THR A 95 -23.86 -16.46 6.99
CA THR A 95 -25.32 -16.19 6.94
C THR A 95 -25.82 -15.93 5.51
N LEU A 96 -25.03 -15.22 4.69
CA LEU A 96 -25.33 -14.98 3.28
C LEU A 96 -25.30 -16.26 2.42
N PHE A 97 -24.39 -17.19 2.72
CA PHE A 97 -24.30 -18.49 2.02
C PHE A 97 -25.41 -19.48 2.38
N ILE A 98 -26.00 -19.40 3.57
CA ILE A 98 -27.08 -20.31 4.00
C ILE A 98 -28.45 -19.78 3.55
N GLN A 99 -28.65 -18.46 3.52
CA GLN A 99 -29.96 -17.85 3.25
C GLN A 99 -30.31 -17.80 1.75
N PHE A 100 -29.31 -17.70 0.87
CA PHE A 100 -29.46 -17.96 -0.56
C PHE A 100 -28.97 -19.37 -0.85
N LYS A 101 -29.89 -20.28 -1.16
CA LYS A 101 -29.67 -21.68 -1.57
C LYS A 101 -28.86 -21.77 -2.89
N LEU A 102 -27.64 -21.23 -2.95
CA LEU A 102 -26.70 -21.38 -4.07
C LEU A 102 -25.93 -22.69 -3.87
N ILE A 103 -26.64 -23.80 -4.09
CA ILE A 103 -26.06 -25.12 -4.33
C ILE A 103 -25.45 -25.10 -5.73
N ILE A 104 -24.30 -24.46 -5.96
CA ILE A 104 -23.60 -24.61 -7.26
C ILE A 104 -22.10 -24.90 -7.14
N LEU A 105 -21.44 -24.65 -6.01
CA LEU A 105 -20.02 -25.04 -5.89
C LEU A 105 -19.81 -25.86 -4.62
N ARG A 106 -19.68 -27.16 -4.82
CA ARG A 106 -19.34 -28.16 -3.79
C ARG A 106 -17.85 -28.04 -3.43
N ILE A 107 -17.42 -26.84 -3.07
CA ILE A 107 -16.10 -26.59 -2.51
C ILE A 107 -16.21 -26.87 -1.02
N PRO A 108 -15.43 -27.80 -0.46
CA PRO A 108 -15.42 -28.00 0.99
C PRO A 108 -14.87 -26.74 1.65
N VAL A 109 -15.74 -26.00 2.34
CA VAL A 109 -15.34 -24.88 3.19
C VAL A 109 -14.79 -25.47 4.48
N VAL A 110 -13.47 -25.38 4.67
CA VAL A 110 -12.79 -25.79 5.90
C VAL A 110 -13.06 -24.74 6.97
N ALA A 111 -13.50 -25.17 8.16
CA ALA A 111 -13.79 -24.29 9.29
C ALA A 111 -12.49 -23.61 9.80
N PRO A 112 -12.56 -22.39 10.34
CA PRO A 112 -11.38 -21.73 10.89
C PRO A 112 -11.00 -22.44 12.20
N GLY A 113 -9.92 -23.22 12.16
CA GLY A 113 -9.42 -24.04 13.27
C GLY A 113 -8.47 -25.15 12.81
N ASP A 114 -8.61 -25.61 11.57
CA ASP A 114 -7.73 -26.63 11.00
C ASP A 114 -6.66 -25.99 10.11
N SER A 115 -5.48 -25.77 10.67
CA SER A 115 -4.31 -25.36 9.90
C SER A 115 -3.83 -26.51 9.03
N VAL A 116 -4.18 -26.51 7.74
CA VAL A 116 -3.47 -27.31 6.75
C VAL A 116 -2.54 -26.38 5.97
N PHE A 117 -1.30 -26.30 6.42
CA PHE A 117 -0.18 -25.85 5.60
C PHE A 117 -0.13 -26.78 4.37
N VAL A 118 -0.49 -26.27 3.19
CA VAL A 118 -0.14 -26.94 1.94
C VAL A 118 1.13 -26.27 1.41
N PRO A 119 2.27 -26.98 1.30
CA PRO A 119 3.45 -26.42 0.68
C PRO A 119 3.17 -26.26 -0.82
N VAL A 120 3.26 -25.04 -1.33
CA VAL A 120 3.19 -24.79 -2.78
C VAL A 120 4.49 -25.31 -3.39
N ASN A 121 4.41 -26.45 -4.07
CA ASN A 121 5.51 -26.95 -4.89
C ASN A 121 5.54 -26.17 -6.21
N LEU A 122 6.56 -25.34 -6.38
CA LEU A 122 6.78 -24.43 -7.52
C LEU A 122 7.10 -25.12 -8.86
N ALA A 123 7.00 -26.45 -8.96
CA ALA A 123 7.34 -27.19 -10.17
C ALA A 123 6.22 -27.28 -11.24
N GLN A 124 5.01 -26.75 -11.00
CA GLN A 124 3.86 -26.93 -11.92
C GLN A 124 3.21 -25.65 -12.44
N ALA A 125 3.90 -24.51 -12.38
CA ALA A 125 3.48 -23.31 -13.11
C ALA A 125 4.18 -23.25 -14.47
N ARG A 126 3.62 -23.92 -15.48
CA ARG A 126 3.82 -23.64 -16.91
C ARG A 126 2.49 -23.76 -17.64
#